data_AF-A0A0R2JVK6-F1
#
_entry.id   AF-A0A0R2JVK6-F1
#
_cell.length_a   1.000
_cell.length_b   1.000
_cell.length_c   1.000
_cell.angle_alpha   90.00
_cell.angle_beta   90.00
_cell.angle_gamma   90.00
#
_symmetry.space_group_name_H-M   'P 1'
#
loop_
_entity.id
_entity.type
_entity.pdbx_description
1 polymer ?
#
loop_
_entity_poly.entity_id
_entity_poly.type
_entity_poly.pdbx_seq_one_letter_code
_entity_poly.pdbx_strand_id
1 'polypeptide(L)'
;MIKSGAKLQTEIPLNKDGSVGFSARFAQKLRIEHENEITGKQTVADIVLKSPNEVGLFLYFGGTNSWLQLKDKDGRTLDSWSKVE
;
A
#
# COMPACT_ATOMS: atom_id res chain seq x y z
N MET A 1 -4.21 9.84 1.01
CA MET A 1 -4.51 9.82 -0.44
C MET A 1 -3.29 9.31 -1.18
N ILE A 2 -3.47 8.40 -2.13
CA ILE A 2 -2.46 7.96 -3.09
C ILE A 2 -2.68 8.76 -4.37
N LYS A 3 -1.62 9.32 -4.95
CA LYS A 3 -1.71 10.09 -6.20
C LYS A 3 -1.71 9.19 -7.43
N SER A 4 -2.33 9.65 -8.51
CA SER A 4 -2.19 9.04 -9.84
C SER A 4 -0.71 8.91 -10.22
N GLY A 5 -0.35 7.80 -10.88
CA GLY A 5 1.01 7.44 -11.24
C GLY A 5 1.81 6.76 -10.12
N ALA A 6 1.21 6.48 -8.96
CA ALA A 6 1.86 5.71 -7.90
C ALA A 6 2.11 4.27 -8.37
N LYS A 7 3.31 3.75 -8.11
CA LYS A 7 3.72 2.39 -8.50
C LYS A 7 3.30 1.37 -7.45
N LEU A 8 2.79 0.24 -7.92
CA LEU A 8 2.38 -0.90 -7.10
C LEU A 8 3.50 -1.94 -7.05
N GLN A 9 3.81 -2.43 -5.85
CA GLN A 9 4.58 -3.67 -5.72
C GLN A 9 3.78 -4.81 -6.36
N THR A 10 4.41 -5.54 -7.29
CA THR A 10 3.78 -6.66 -8.01
C THR A 10 4.16 -8.02 -7.47
N GLU A 11 5.32 -8.11 -6.83
CA GLU A 11 5.76 -9.35 -6.20
C GLU A 11 5.08 -9.51 -4.84
N ILE A 12 4.32 -10.59 -4.71
CA ILE A 12 3.60 -10.88 -3.47
C ILE A 12 4.57 -11.56 -2.50
N PRO A 13 4.84 -10.98 -1.32
CA PRO A 13 5.68 -11.62 -0.32
C PRO A 13 4.97 -12.89 0.20
N LEU A 14 5.69 -14.01 0.19
CA LEU A 14 5.22 -15.28 0.74
C LEU A 14 5.67 -15.43 2.20
N ASN A 15 4.87 -16.14 2.97
CA ASN A 15 5.26 -16.63 4.28
C ASN A 15 6.40 -17.66 4.15
N LYS A 16 7.04 -18.00 5.27
CA LYS A 16 8.13 -19.00 5.30
C LYS A 16 7.72 -20.38 4.75
N ASP A 17 6.44 -20.72 4.84
CA ASP A 17 5.86 -21.97 4.34
C ASP A 17 5.45 -21.89 2.85
N GLY A 18 5.73 -20.78 2.17
CA GLY A 18 5.36 -20.54 0.78
C GLY A 18 3.91 -20.10 0.57
N SER A 19 3.10 -19.99 1.64
CA SER A 19 1.72 -19.50 1.53
C SER A 19 1.66 -17.99 1.36
N VAL A 20 0.59 -17.49 0.75
CA VAL A 20 0.31 -16.05 0.68
C VAL A 20 -0.15 -15.55 2.06
N GLY A 21 0.55 -14.58 2.63
CA GLY A 21 0.22 -14.02 3.94
C GLY A 21 -1.09 -13.22 3.97
N PHE A 22 -1.63 -12.97 5.18
CA PHE A 22 -2.88 -12.24 5.36
C PHE A 22 -2.86 -10.84 4.75
N SER A 23 -1.79 -10.07 5.00
CA SER A 23 -1.61 -8.71 4.45
C SER A 23 -1.66 -8.70 2.92
N ALA A 24 -1.04 -9.70 2.28
CA ALA A 24 -1.05 -9.85 0.84
C ALA A 24 -2.45 -10.14 0.29
N ARG A 25 -3.18 -11.08 0.90
CA ARG A 25 -4.57 -11.38 0.51
C ARG A 25 -5.49 -10.17 0.68
N PHE A 26 -5.33 -9.43 1.78
CA PHE A 26 -6.12 -8.22 2.03
C PHE A 26 -5.81 -7.11 1.01
N ALA A 27 -4.53 -6.85 0.74
CA ALA A 27 -4.12 -5.89 -0.27
C ALA A 27 -4.62 -6.24 -1.67
N GLN A 28 -4.64 -7.53 -2.04
CA GLN A 28 -5.23 -7.96 -3.31
C GLN A 28 -6.72 -7.63 -3.39
N LYS A 29 -7.48 -7.91 -2.32
CA LYS A 29 -8.90 -7.54 -2.26
C LYS A 29 -9.09 -6.02 -2.35
N LEU A 30 -8.29 -5.26 -1.62
CA LEU A 30 -8.33 -3.79 -1.66
C LEU A 30 -8.02 -3.25 -3.07
N ARG A 31 -7.09 -3.87 -3.80
CA ARG A 31 -6.80 -3.49 -5.20
C ARG A 31 -7.92 -3.87 -6.16
N ILE A 32 -8.63 -4.96 -5.92
CA ILE A 32 -9.83 -5.33 -6.70
C ILE A 32 -10.94 -4.29 -6.51
N GLU A 33 -11.13 -3.80 -5.27
CA GLU A 33 -12.08 -2.72 -4.98
C GLU A 33 -11.74 -1.39 -5.69
N HIS A 34 -10.50 -1.24 -6.17
CA HIS A 34 -10.00 -0.08 -6.92
C HIS A 34 -9.44 -0.47 -8.30
N GLU A 35 -9.98 -1.53 -8.92
CA GLU A 35 -9.42 -2.05 -10.17
C GLU A 35 -9.50 -1.07 -11.34
N ASN A 36 -10.53 -0.20 -11.34
CA ASN A 36 -10.74 0.82 -12.37
C ASN A 36 -9.71 1.96 -12.27
N GLU A 37 -9.10 2.15 -11.10
CA GLU A 37 -8.08 3.15 -10.83
C GLU A 37 -6.65 2.58 -11.01
N ILE A 38 -6.51 1.33 -11.48
CA ILE A 38 -5.23 0.66 -11.67
C ILE A 38 -5.07 0.22 -13.14
N THR A 39 -3.89 0.39 -13.70
CA THR A 39 -3.53 -0.21 -14.99
C THR A 39 -2.12 -0.76 -14.92
N GLY A 40 -1.98 -2.07 -15.14
CA GLY A 40 -0.70 -2.76 -15.03
C GLY A 40 -0.13 -2.67 -13.61
N LYS A 41 0.92 -1.85 -13.43
CA LYS A 41 1.66 -1.72 -12.16
C LYS A 41 1.54 -0.33 -11.53
N GLN A 42 0.57 0.48 -11.95
CA GLN A 42 0.44 1.86 -11.49
C GLN A 42 -1.01 2.29 -11.34
N THR A 43 -1.25 3.29 -10.49
CA THR A 43 -2.54 3.97 -10.40
C THR A 43 -2.71 4.93 -11.57
N VAL A 44 -3.94 5.05 -12.09
CA VAL A 44 -4.31 6.01 -13.15
C VAL A 44 -5.20 7.14 -12.64
N ALA A 45 -5.69 7.04 -11.41
CA ALA A 45 -6.44 8.06 -10.70
C ALA A 45 -5.93 8.23 -9.27
N ASP A 46 -6.32 9.35 -8.63
CA ASP A 46 -6.10 9.53 -7.20
C ASP A 46 -7.02 8.58 -6.41
N ILE A 47 -6.47 7.93 -5.37
CA ILE A 47 -7.20 6.97 -4.54
C ILE A 47 -7.22 7.46 -3.09
N VAL A 48 -8.40 7.56 -2.51
CA VAL A 48 -8.60 7.93 -1.10
C VAL A 48 -8.87 6.67 -0.30
N LEU A 49 -7.91 6.33 0.57
CA LEU A 49 -8.00 5.20 1.49
C LEU A 49 -8.31 5.70 2.91
N LYS A 50 -8.88 4.82 3.74
CA LYS A 50 -9.42 5.16 5.06
C LYS A 50 -8.33 5.31 6.13
N SER A 51 -7.13 4.77 5.90
CA SER A 51 -6.03 4.85 6.87
C SER A 51 -4.65 4.76 6.22
N PRO A 52 -3.58 5.21 6.90
CA PRO A 52 -2.20 4.99 6.47
C PRO A 52 -1.85 3.50 6.30
N ASN A 53 -2.53 2.62 7.04
CA ASN A 53 -2.28 1.17 7.03
C ASN A 53 -2.73 0.61 5.68
N GLU A 54 -3.90 1.05 5.19
CA GLU A 54 -4.40 0.70 3.86
C GLU A 54 -3.44 1.20 2.77
N VAL A 55 -2.79 2.36 2.93
CA VAL A 55 -1.77 2.85 1.98
C VAL A 55 -0.59 1.88 1.90
N GLY A 56 -0.07 1.43 3.05
CA GLY A 56 1.03 0.46 3.11
C GLY A 56 0.66 -0.89 2.47
N LEU A 57 -0.54 -1.38 2.76
CA LEU A 57 -1.08 -2.61 2.17
C LEU A 57 -1.23 -2.46 0.66
N PHE A 58 -1.87 -1.38 0.22
CA PHE A 58 -2.19 -1.13 -1.19
C PHE A 58 -0.94 -0.99 -2.05
N LEU A 59 0.06 -0.21 -1.62
CA LEU A 59 1.25 0.04 -2.43
C LEU A 59 2.28 -1.08 -2.32
N TYR A 60 2.46 -1.68 -1.14
CA TYR A 60 3.65 -2.48 -0.83
C TYR A 60 3.38 -3.86 -0.21
N PHE A 61 2.12 -4.27 -0.05
CA PHE A 61 1.75 -5.42 0.79
C PHE A 61 2.22 -5.26 2.25
N GLY A 62 2.54 -4.03 2.67
CA GLY A 62 3.03 -3.72 4.01
C GLY A 62 1.91 -3.85 5.04
N GLY A 63 2.07 -4.77 5.98
CA GLY A 63 1.09 -5.05 7.03
C GLY A 63 1.08 -4.02 8.16
N THR A 64 0.75 -4.48 9.37
CA THR A 64 0.68 -3.65 10.57
C THR A 64 1.99 -2.90 10.82
N ASN A 65 1.89 -1.63 11.20
CA ASN A 65 3.00 -0.72 11.48
C ASN A 65 3.92 -0.39 10.30
N SER A 66 3.60 -0.79 9.06
CA SER A 66 4.42 -0.44 7.91
C SER A 66 4.52 1.08 7.69
N TRP A 67 3.55 1.87 8.18
CA TRP A 67 3.63 3.33 8.13
C TRP A 67 4.75 3.93 8.99
N LEU A 68 5.32 3.18 9.94
CA LEU A 68 6.52 3.57 10.70
C LEU A 68 7.83 3.22 9.97
N GLN A 69 7.77 2.35 8.97
CA GLN A 69 8.96 1.82 8.28
C GLN A 69 9.08 2.35 6.85
N LEU A 70 7.96 2.68 6.20
CA LEU A 70 7.91 3.27 4.87
C LEU A 70 8.35 4.73 4.96
N LYS A 71 9.49 5.04 4.33
CA LYS A 71 10.12 6.35 4.34
C LYS A 71 10.11 6.97 2.95
N ASP A 72 9.96 8.29 2.90
CA ASP A 72 10.18 9.06 1.67
C ASP A 72 11.67 9.29 1.40
N LYS A 73 11.97 10.03 0.32
CA LYS A 73 13.32 10.38 -0.09
C LYS A 73 14.11 11.17 0.96
N ASP A 74 13.42 11.85 1.89
CA ASP A 74 14.00 12.67 2.95
C ASP A 74 14.05 11.90 4.29
N GLY A 75 13.71 10.60 4.27
CA GLY A 75 13.74 9.71 5.44
C GLY A 75 12.50 9.80 6.34
N ARG A 76 11.48 10.59 5.96
CA ARG A 76 10.27 10.79 6.76
C ARG A 76 9.30 9.65 6.57
N THR A 77 8.69 9.18 7.67
CA THR A 77 7.76 8.05 7.66
C THR A 77 6.35 8.48 7.24
N LEU A 78 5.51 7.55 6.78
CA LEU A 78 4.08 7.83 6.57
C LEU A 78 3.39 8.36 7.84
N ASP A 79 3.80 7.88 9.02
CA ASP A 79 3.35 8.41 10.33
C ASP A 79 3.58 9.93 10.43
N SER A 80 4.80 10.37 10.11
CA SER A 80 5.16 11.79 10.20
C SER A 80 4.35 12.69 9.25
N TRP A 81 3.82 12.12 8.16
CA TRP A 81 2.96 12.82 7.21
C TRP A 81 1.47 12.79 7.57
N SER A 82 1.05 11.92 8.50
CA SER A 82 -0.37 11.66 8.79
C SER A 82 -0.81 12.05 10.20
N LYS A 83 0.11 12.51 11.06
CA LYS A 83 -0.24 13.11 12.35
C LYS A 83 -1.04 14.38 12.15
N VAL A 84 -2.18 14.45 12.83
CA VAL A 84 -2.98 15.66 13.00
C VAL A 84 -2.66 16.18 14.41
N GLU A 85 -2.31 17.46 14.54
CA GLU A 85 -2.18 18.14 15.83
C GLU A 85 -3.56 18.44 16.44
#